data_AF-A0A9E2EI40-F1
#
_entry.id   AF-A0A9E2EI40-F1
#
_cell.length_a   1.000
_cell.length_b   1.000
_cell.length_c   1.000
_cell.angle_alpha   90.00
_cell.angle_beta   90.00
_cell.angle_gamma   90.00
#
_symmetry.space_group_name_H-M   'P 1'
#
loop_
_entity.id
_entity.type
_entity.pdbx_description
1 polymer ?
#
loop_
_entity_poly.entity_id
_entity_poly.type
_entity_poly.pdbx_seq_one_letter_code
_entity_poly.pdbx_strand_id
1 'polypeptide(L)'
;MHGLQRAAVLALAWSASSLAAPLEDAVSRTRFDAEVPRGAVIAERTAERIALATASGRFFESLEIHEPGATFVKLHFSHFELPAGITVEISSRDGSETWRYAADRMDPLTVDAELGDDGVGRFSAMSITGDTALVRVTGALHRFDPARHRLEVDSWLHGLSFEDLAEAEQARRSKDANDPNLENACGAEQRYGAVCWAASHPWEYARSAAVAKLITSRGEVCTAWRVGADNHLFTAEHCLGAQSELDGAEIWFDYEAEECGGSQSTTPVKVTGGSLLASDHPLDYAL
;
A
#
# COMPACT_ATOMS: atom_id res chain seq x y z
N MET A 1 9.12 100.87 -38.45
CA MET A 1 7.73 100.46 -38.75
C MET A 1 7.47 99.15 -38.01
N HIS A 2 6.36 99.11 -37.27
CA HIS A 2 6.02 98.14 -36.22
C HIS A 2 5.44 96.80 -36.72
N GLY A 3 5.55 95.76 -35.88
CA GLY A 3 4.71 94.54 -35.84
C GLY A 3 5.34 93.30 -36.50
N LEU A 4 5.25 92.06 -36.01
CA LEU A 4 4.40 91.45 -34.99
C LEU A 4 5.05 90.19 -34.37
N GLN A 5 4.39 89.72 -33.31
CA GLN A 5 4.70 88.69 -32.33
C GLN A 5 4.78 87.21 -32.80
N ARG A 6 5.28 86.43 -31.84
CA ARG A 6 5.54 84.99 -31.71
C ARG A 6 4.34 84.05 -31.97
N ALA A 7 4.65 82.82 -32.39
CA ALA A 7 4.06 81.60 -31.83
C ALA A 7 5.05 80.43 -31.98
N ALA A 8 5.62 79.95 -30.87
CA ALA A 8 6.37 78.70 -30.79
C ALA A 8 5.52 77.73 -29.97
N VAL A 9 5.10 76.64 -30.58
CA VAL A 9 4.30 75.58 -29.95
C VAL A 9 5.25 74.67 -29.16
N LEU A 10 4.99 74.54 -27.86
CA LEU A 10 5.65 73.55 -27.00
C LEU A 10 5.16 72.14 -27.39
N ALA A 11 6.10 71.26 -27.75
CA ALA A 11 5.88 69.82 -27.77
C ALA A 11 6.29 69.24 -26.40
N LEU A 12 5.31 68.79 -25.62
CA LEU A 12 5.54 68.03 -24.39
C LEU A 12 5.86 66.58 -24.74
N ALA A 13 7.13 66.19 -24.58
CA ALA A 13 7.55 64.79 -24.67
C ALA A 13 7.17 64.07 -23.37
N TRP A 14 6.30 63.07 -23.47
CA TRP A 14 6.02 62.13 -22.39
C TRP A 14 7.00 60.95 -22.51
N SER A 15 7.95 60.88 -21.59
CA SER A 15 8.82 59.72 -21.41
C SER A 15 8.05 58.62 -20.67
N ALA A 16 7.58 57.61 -21.41
CA ALA A 16 7.07 56.38 -20.80
C ALA A 16 8.26 55.47 -20.46
N SER A 17 8.68 55.47 -19.20
CA SER A 17 9.61 54.48 -18.67
C SER A 17 8.87 53.15 -18.53
N SER A 18 9.11 52.21 -19.45
CA SER A 18 8.64 50.84 -19.35
C SER A 18 9.47 50.09 -18.30
N LEU A 19 8.96 50.03 -17.06
CA LEU A 19 9.38 49.05 -16.07
C LEU A 19 8.75 47.71 -16.46
N ALA A 20 9.48 46.90 -17.23
CA ALA A 20 9.16 45.49 -17.38
C ALA A 20 9.57 44.79 -16.09
N ALA A 21 8.61 44.56 -15.19
CA ALA A 21 8.78 43.60 -14.12
C ALA A 21 8.89 42.20 -14.74
N PRO A 22 9.78 41.31 -14.25
CA PRO A 22 9.73 39.91 -14.65
C PRO A 22 8.37 39.35 -14.21
N LEU A 23 7.65 38.74 -15.15
CA LEU A 23 6.55 37.84 -14.83
C LEU A 23 7.17 36.60 -14.18
N GLU A 24 7.47 36.68 -12.89
CA GLU A 24 7.54 35.50 -12.05
C GLU A 24 6.13 34.92 -12.04
N ASP A 25 6.03 33.71 -12.59
CA ASP A 25 4.83 32.91 -12.65
C ASP A 25 4.36 32.65 -11.21
N ALA A 26 3.47 33.50 -10.72
CA ALA A 26 2.80 33.36 -9.45
C ALA A 26 1.72 32.27 -9.57
N VAL A 27 2.12 31.05 -9.95
CA VAL A 27 1.37 29.86 -9.62
C VAL A 27 1.47 29.74 -8.10
N SER A 28 0.36 30.07 -7.44
CA SER A 28 0.13 30.01 -6.01
C SER A 28 0.78 28.77 -5.36
N ARG A 29 1.97 28.96 -4.79
CA ARG A 29 2.69 27.97 -3.97
C ARG A 29 1.99 27.66 -2.64
N THR A 30 0.87 28.30 -2.35
CA THR A 30 0.16 28.21 -1.06
C THR A 30 -0.89 27.08 -1.01
N ARG A 31 -0.96 26.19 -2.02
CA ARG A 31 -1.93 25.07 -2.03
C ARG A 31 -1.34 23.70 -1.68
N PHE A 32 -0.02 23.57 -1.54
CA PHE A 32 0.64 22.29 -1.24
C PHE A 32 1.04 22.12 0.24
N ASP A 33 0.69 23.08 1.12
CA ASP A 33 0.98 23.00 2.56
C ASP A 33 -0.13 22.28 3.37
N ALA A 34 -1.15 21.73 2.71
CA ALA A 34 -2.05 20.80 3.39
C ALA A 34 -1.31 19.47 3.56
N GLU A 35 -1.18 19.00 4.80
CA GLU A 35 -0.66 17.67 5.10
C GLU A 35 -1.46 16.65 4.27
N VAL A 36 -0.79 16.02 3.29
CA VAL A 36 -1.43 15.02 2.43
C VAL A 36 -1.79 13.83 3.32
N PRO A 37 -3.08 13.50 3.47
CA PRO A 37 -3.46 12.39 4.33
C PRO A 37 -2.81 11.11 3.82
N ARG A 38 -2.18 10.34 4.72
CA ARG A 38 -1.71 9.00 4.39
C ARG A 38 -2.87 8.08 3.95
N GLY A 39 -2.52 6.93 3.37
CA GLY A 39 -3.48 5.94 2.91
C GLY A 39 -4.53 5.56 3.96
N ALA A 40 -5.70 5.13 3.52
CA ALA A 40 -6.76 4.74 4.45
C ALA A 40 -6.35 3.48 5.22
N VAL A 41 -6.46 3.49 6.55
CA VAL A 41 -6.25 2.29 7.37
C VAL A 41 -7.36 1.29 7.07
N ILE A 42 -6.99 0.09 6.62
CA ILE A 42 -7.90 -1.02 6.27
C ILE A 42 -7.59 -2.30 7.03
N ALA A 43 -6.69 -2.24 8.00
CA ALA A 43 -6.25 -3.40 8.74
C ALA A 43 -5.87 -3.04 10.17
N GLU A 44 -6.00 -4.01 11.06
CA GLU A 44 -5.66 -3.91 12.47
C GLU A 44 -4.58 -4.92 12.81
N ARG A 45 -3.83 -4.64 13.87
CA ARG A 45 -2.76 -5.51 14.34
C ARG A 45 -3.15 -6.13 15.67
N THR A 46 -3.19 -7.45 15.72
CA THR A 46 -3.32 -8.21 16.94
C THR A 46 -1.93 -8.62 17.41
N ALA A 47 -1.60 -8.31 18.68
CA ALA A 47 -0.33 -8.66 19.29
C ALA A 47 -0.51 -9.82 20.27
N GLU A 48 0.00 -10.99 19.89
CA GLU A 48 -0.01 -12.20 20.72
C GLU A 48 1.21 -13.06 20.38
N ARG A 49 1.91 -13.53 21.42
CA ARG A 49 3.10 -14.37 21.27
C ARG A 49 2.76 -15.84 21.34
N ILE A 50 3.03 -16.53 20.24
CA ILE A 50 2.80 -17.96 20.05
C ILE A 50 4.13 -18.61 19.65
N ALA A 51 4.72 -19.33 20.60
CA ALA A 51 5.85 -20.20 20.31
C ALA A 51 5.35 -21.45 19.58
N LEU A 52 5.77 -21.62 18.32
CA LEU A 52 5.33 -22.74 17.48
C LEU A 52 5.99 -24.08 17.85
N ALA A 53 7.14 -24.01 18.54
CA ALA A 53 7.83 -25.18 19.06
C ALA A 53 7.58 -25.32 20.57
N THR A 54 7.24 -26.53 21.01
CA THR A 54 7.10 -26.83 22.45
C THR A 54 8.46 -27.17 23.08
N ALA A 55 8.65 -26.77 24.34
CA ALA A 55 9.87 -27.00 25.11
C ALA A 55 10.22 -28.50 25.28
N SER A 56 9.24 -29.41 25.12
CA SER A 56 9.44 -30.86 25.16
C SER A 56 10.04 -31.44 23.87
N GLY A 57 10.32 -30.61 22.86
CA GLY A 57 11.28 -30.88 21.80
C GLY A 57 10.93 -32.08 20.91
N ARG A 58 10.01 -31.85 19.95
CA ARG A 58 9.89 -32.51 18.63
C ARG A 58 8.51 -32.38 17.97
N PHE A 59 7.54 -31.76 18.63
CA PHE A 59 6.19 -31.59 18.09
C PHE A 59 5.88 -30.12 17.82
N PHE A 60 5.36 -29.87 16.63
CA PHE A 60 4.82 -28.59 16.20
C PHE A 60 3.33 -28.80 16.01
N GLU A 61 2.52 -28.16 16.84
CA GLU A 61 1.08 -28.12 16.62
C GLU A 61 0.81 -27.24 15.39
N SER A 62 -0.17 -27.63 14.58
CA SER A 62 -0.68 -26.73 13.56
C SER A 62 -1.30 -25.54 14.26
N LEU A 63 -0.85 -24.34 13.92
CA LEU A 63 -1.47 -23.11 14.39
C LEU A 63 -2.50 -22.66 13.35
N GLU A 64 -3.69 -22.30 13.83
CA GLU A 64 -4.73 -21.64 13.06
C GLU A 64 -4.91 -20.24 13.64
N ILE A 65 -4.60 -19.22 12.83
CA ILE A 65 -4.98 -17.84 13.12
C ILE A 65 -6.26 -17.56 12.35
N HIS A 66 -7.34 -17.27 13.08
CA HIS A 66 -8.66 -17.03 12.50
C HIS A 66 -9.22 -15.72 13.06
N GLU A 67 -9.41 -14.77 12.16
CA GLU A 67 -9.93 -13.42 12.43
C GLU A 67 -11.25 -13.23 11.67
N PRO A 68 -12.40 -13.57 12.27
CA PRO A 68 -13.67 -13.69 11.55
C PRO A 68 -13.99 -12.50 10.66
N GLY A 69 -14.23 -12.76 9.37
CA GLY A 69 -14.59 -11.74 8.40
C GLY A 69 -13.42 -10.89 7.89
N ALA A 70 -12.20 -11.10 8.38
CA ALA A 70 -11.03 -10.38 7.87
C ALA A 70 -10.79 -10.65 6.39
N THR A 71 -10.41 -9.60 5.65
CA THR A 71 -10.14 -9.71 4.21
C THR A 71 -8.80 -10.35 3.90
N PHE A 72 -7.88 -10.36 4.85
CA PHE A 72 -6.61 -11.07 4.81
C PHE A 72 -6.01 -11.24 6.21
N VAL A 73 -5.04 -12.15 6.35
CA VAL A 73 -4.23 -12.33 7.57
C VAL A 73 -2.75 -12.38 7.20
N LYS A 74 -1.92 -11.56 7.85
CA LYS A 74 -0.48 -11.43 7.60
C LYS A 74 0.31 -11.64 8.90
N LEU A 75 1.02 -12.76 8.99
CA LEU A 75 1.74 -13.15 10.20
C LEU A 75 3.11 -12.47 10.29
N HIS A 76 3.47 -12.00 11.47
CA HIS A 76 4.79 -11.49 11.80
C HIS A 76 5.53 -12.47 12.71
N PHE A 77 6.79 -12.77 12.36
CA PHE A 77 7.68 -13.60 13.15
C PHE A 77 8.71 -12.72 13.85
N SER A 78 8.72 -12.74 15.19
CA SER A 78 9.79 -12.11 15.97
C SER A 78 11.05 -12.97 16.10
N HIS A 79 10.91 -14.28 15.84
CA HIS A 79 12.01 -15.24 15.83
C HIS A 79 11.74 -16.32 14.78
N PHE A 80 12.66 -16.42 13.82
CA PHE A 80 12.63 -17.41 12.75
C PHE A 80 14.01 -18.07 12.61
N GLU A 81 14.36 -18.93 13.55
CA GLU A 81 15.62 -19.65 13.60
C GLU A 81 15.33 -21.14 13.43
N LEU A 82 15.57 -21.67 12.23
CA LEU A 82 15.29 -23.07 11.88
C LEU A 82 16.57 -23.80 11.44
N PRO A 83 16.73 -25.09 11.80
CA PRO A 83 17.76 -25.91 11.20
C PRO A 83 17.43 -26.26 9.75
N ALA A 84 18.46 -26.61 8.98
CA ALA A 84 18.29 -27.06 7.60
C ALA A 84 17.38 -28.30 7.47
N GLY A 85 16.44 -28.23 6.53
CA GLY A 85 15.47 -29.29 6.23
C GLY A 85 14.14 -29.20 6.99
N ILE A 86 13.89 -28.11 7.72
CA ILE A 86 12.57 -27.76 8.26
C ILE A 86 11.97 -26.63 7.43
N THR A 87 10.66 -26.70 7.16
CA THR A 87 9.92 -25.67 6.43
C THR A 87 8.67 -25.29 7.21
N VAL A 88 8.42 -23.99 7.31
CA VAL A 88 7.17 -23.40 7.76
C VAL A 88 6.33 -23.10 6.54
N GLU A 89 5.14 -23.68 6.48
CA GLU A 89 4.13 -23.44 5.45
C GLU A 89 3.00 -22.62 6.06
N ILE A 90 2.63 -21.53 5.40
CA ILE A 90 1.49 -20.68 5.76
C ILE A 90 0.51 -20.75 4.59
N SER A 91 -0.73 -21.12 4.85
CA SER A 91 -1.71 -21.42 3.80
C SER A 91 -3.13 -20.96 4.14
N SER A 92 -3.93 -20.74 3.11
CA SER A 92 -5.40 -20.65 3.25
C SER A 92 -5.99 -22.03 3.59
N ARG A 93 -7.21 -22.07 4.14
CA ARG A 93 -7.88 -23.34 4.51
C ARG A 93 -8.08 -24.30 3.34
N ASP A 94 -8.36 -23.75 2.15
CA ASP A 94 -8.59 -24.49 0.91
C ASP A 94 -7.28 -24.82 0.15
N GLY A 95 -6.15 -24.27 0.59
CA GLY A 95 -4.84 -24.44 -0.04
C GLY A 95 -4.68 -23.71 -1.36
N SER A 96 -5.58 -22.79 -1.73
CA SER A 96 -5.47 -21.97 -2.94
C SER A 96 -4.30 -20.99 -2.87
N GLU A 97 -3.92 -20.56 -1.66
CA GLU A 97 -2.76 -19.72 -1.40
C GLU A 97 -1.81 -20.39 -0.39
N THR A 98 -0.50 -20.40 -0.67
CA THR A 98 0.49 -21.00 0.22
C THR A 98 1.88 -20.39 0.05
N TRP A 99 2.48 -20.01 1.18
CA TRP A 99 3.84 -19.46 1.29
C TRP A 99 4.73 -20.36 2.17
N ARG A 100 6.00 -20.48 1.81
CA ARG A 100 6.96 -21.41 2.44
C ARG A 100 8.26 -20.71 2.82
N TYR A 101 8.68 -20.94 4.06
CA TYR A 101 9.87 -20.34 4.64
C TYR A 101 10.74 -21.42 5.29
N ALA A 102 12.03 -21.41 4.97
CA ALA A 102 13.04 -22.33 5.44
C ALA A 102 14.41 -21.63 5.44
N ALA A 103 15.37 -22.14 6.21
CA ALA A 103 16.69 -21.51 6.35
C ALA A 103 17.44 -21.27 5.02
N ASP A 104 17.17 -22.08 3.99
CA ASP A 104 17.79 -22.00 2.66
C ASP A 104 16.83 -21.53 1.56
N ARG A 105 15.55 -21.30 1.90
CA ARG A 105 14.52 -20.87 0.96
C ARG A 105 13.46 -20.06 1.67
N MET A 106 13.40 -18.77 1.32
CA MET A 106 12.34 -17.87 1.72
C MET A 106 11.50 -17.55 0.49
N ASP A 107 10.21 -17.90 0.51
CA ASP A 107 9.24 -17.24 -0.36
C ASP A 107 9.20 -15.72 0.00
N PRO A 108 8.56 -14.85 -0.81
CA PRO A 108 8.54 -13.41 -0.55
C PRO A 108 8.12 -13.07 0.88
N LEU A 109 8.62 -11.95 1.41
CA LEU A 109 8.36 -11.46 2.76
C LEU A 109 8.50 -9.94 2.78
N THR A 110 8.00 -9.30 3.82
CA THR A 110 8.17 -7.87 4.03
C THR A 110 8.96 -7.58 5.30
N VAL A 111 9.74 -6.50 5.28
CA VAL A 111 10.60 -6.05 6.38
C VAL A 111 10.10 -4.71 6.87
N ASP A 112 9.65 -4.64 8.12
CA ASP A 112 9.31 -3.40 8.78
C ASP A 112 10.43 -2.97 9.75
N ALA A 113 11.17 -1.93 9.36
CA ALA A 113 12.25 -1.39 10.18
C ALA A 113 11.77 -0.84 11.53
N GLU A 114 10.51 -0.40 11.66
CA GLU A 114 9.93 0.08 12.92
C GLU A 114 9.67 -1.07 13.90
N LEU A 115 9.44 -2.29 13.39
CA LEU A 115 9.36 -3.52 14.19
C LEU A 115 10.74 -4.15 14.48
N GLY A 116 11.79 -3.61 13.87
CA GLY A 116 13.15 -4.14 14.00
C GLY A 116 13.37 -5.43 13.21
N ASP A 117 12.68 -5.56 12.07
CA ASP A 117 12.84 -6.66 11.14
C ASP A 117 14.22 -6.63 10.47
N ASP A 118 14.75 -7.82 10.17
CA ASP A 118 16.02 -8.02 9.48
C ASP A 118 15.87 -8.84 8.19
N GLY A 119 14.65 -9.30 7.87
CA GLY A 119 14.36 -10.12 6.69
C GLY A 119 14.88 -11.56 6.77
N VAL A 120 15.41 -11.98 7.92
CA VAL A 120 16.01 -13.31 8.12
C VAL A 120 15.43 -13.99 9.36
N GLY A 121 15.67 -13.44 10.54
CA GLY A 121 15.13 -13.93 11.81
C GLY A 121 13.86 -13.21 12.23
N ARG A 122 13.60 -12.03 11.65
CA ARG A 122 12.44 -11.17 11.92
C ARG A 122 11.89 -10.59 10.63
N PHE A 123 10.62 -10.87 10.37
CA PHE A 123 9.92 -10.42 9.18
C PHE A 123 8.42 -10.69 9.30
N SER A 124 7.64 -10.04 8.43
CA SER A 124 6.29 -10.50 8.14
C SER A 124 6.25 -11.37 6.89
N ALA A 125 5.60 -12.53 7.00
CA ALA A 125 5.29 -13.35 5.84
C ALA A 125 4.34 -12.60 4.89
N MET A 126 4.28 -13.02 3.61
CA MET A 126 3.18 -12.60 2.74
C MET A 126 1.83 -12.96 3.37
N SER A 127 0.87 -12.05 3.22
CA SER A 127 -0.50 -12.26 3.66
C SER A 127 -1.16 -13.48 3.01
N ILE A 128 -2.12 -14.08 3.72
CA ILE A 128 -3.10 -15.02 3.18
C ILE A 128 -4.42 -14.27 2.95
N THR A 129 -5.03 -14.47 1.79
CA THR A 129 -6.34 -13.89 1.44
C THR A 129 -7.44 -14.57 2.23
N GLY A 130 -8.37 -13.80 2.80
CA GLY A 130 -9.42 -14.29 3.67
C GLY A 130 -9.06 -14.27 5.16
N ASP A 131 -9.96 -14.84 5.97
CA ASP A 131 -10.00 -14.66 7.42
C ASP A 131 -9.13 -15.65 8.22
N THR A 132 -8.49 -16.60 7.54
CA THR A 132 -7.77 -17.68 8.21
C THR A 132 -6.40 -17.94 7.58
N ALA A 133 -5.35 -17.91 8.40
CA ALA A 133 -4.02 -18.42 8.05
C ALA A 133 -3.71 -19.69 8.86
N LEU A 134 -3.38 -20.78 8.15
CA LEU A 134 -2.94 -22.03 8.72
C LEU A 134 -1.42 -22.14 8.65
N VAL A 135 -0.78 -22.34 9.79
CA VAL A 135 0.67 -22.54 9.90
C VAL A 135 0.96 -24.00 10.18
N ARG A 136 1.81 -24.60 9.34
CA ARG A 136 2.30 -25.97 9.49
C ARG A 136 3.81 -25.99 9.44
N VAL A 137 4.43 -26.71 10.36
CA VAL A 137 5.87 -26.95 10.35
C VAL A 137 6.14 -28.39 9.94
N THR A 138 6.91 -28.57 8.88
CA THR A 138 7.14 -29.88 8.24
C THR A 138 8.63 -30.13 8.00
N GLY A 139 8.97 -31.35 7.60
CA GLY A 139 10.33 -31.76 7.26
C GLY A 139 11.07 -32.49 8.40
N ALA A 140 12.36 -32.22 8.55
CA ALA A 140 13.27 -32.92 9.47
C ALA A 140 13.14 -32.41 10.92
N LEU A 141 11.94 -32.44 11.50
CA LEU A 141 11.60 -31.86 12.82
C LEU A 141 12.49 -32.37 13.97
N HIS A 142 13.05 -33.58 13.84
CA HIS A 142 14.01 -34.15 14.79
C HIS A 142 15.32 -33.35 14.92
N ARG A 143 15.61 -32.44 13.98
CA ARG A 143 16.79 -31.55 14.00
C ARG A 143 16.57 -30.27 14.78
N PHE A 144 15.34 -29.95 15.15
CA PHE A 144 15.04 -28.77 15.94
C PHE A 144 15.59 -28.94 17.36
N ASP A 145 16.53 -28.07 17.71
CA ASP A 145 17.12 -27.97 19.05
C ASP A 145 16.62 -26.67 19.72
N PRO A 146 15.74 -26.76 20.74
CA PRO A 146 15.19 -25.58 21.42
C PRO A 146 16.23 -24.76 22.19
N ALA A 147 17.46 -25.26 22.36
CA ALA A 147 18.56 -24.47 22.92
C ALA A 147 19.28 -23.60 21.87
N ARG A 148 19.01 -23.81 20.57
CA ARG A 148 19.70 -23.13 19.45
C ARG A 148 18.75 -22.52 18.41
N HIS A 149 17.49 -22.90 18.47
CA HIS A 149 16.48 -22.56 17.48
C HIS A 149 15.24 -22.05 18.20
N ARG A 150 14.57 -21.09 17.56
CA ARG A 150 13.34 -20.47 18.05
C ARG A 150 12.45 -20.14 16.87
N LEU A 151 11.17 -20.46 17.01
CA LEU A 151 10.15 -20.14 16.03
C LEU A 151 8.95 -19.55 16.77
N GLU A 152 8.68 -18.26 16.53
CA GLU A 152 7.66 -17.49 17.25
C GLU A 152 6.94 -16.52 16.32
N VAL A 153 5.60 -16.60 16.33
CA VAL A 153 4.72 -15.55 15.83
C VAL A 153 4.39 -14.65 17.01
N ASP A 154 4.51 -13.33 16.87
CA ASP A 154 4.24 -12.37 17.96
C ASP A 154 3.16 -11.34 17.62
N SER A 155 2.80 -11.21 16.35
CA SER A 155 1.64 -10.44 15.93
C SER A 155 1.15 -10.89 14.56
N TRP A 156 -0.03 -10.42 14.19
CA TRP A 156 -0.50 -10.47 12.82
C TRP A 156 -1.30 -9.22 12.49
N LEU A 157 -1.15 -8.77 11.25
CA LEU A 157 -1.98 -7.74 10.65
C LEU A 157 -3.15 -8.42 9.94
N HIS A 158 -4.38 -8.03 10.22
CA HIS A 158 -5.57 -8.58 9.58
C HIS A 158 -6.43 -7.47 8.99
N GLY A 159 -6.89 -7.69 7.76
CA GLY A 159 -7.77 -6.74 7.08
C GLY A 159 -9.10 -6.60 7.79
N LEU A 160 -9.67 -5.40 7.80
CA LEU A 160 -11.04 -5.16 8.25
C LEU A 160 -12.04 -5.96 7.42
N SER A 161 -13.20 -6.26 8.01
CA SER A 161 -14.29 -6.91 7.29
C SER A 161 -14.91 -5.99 6.24
N PHE A 162 -15.60 -6.55 5.25
CA PHE A 162 -16.31 -5.72 4.26
C PHE A 162 -17.39 -4.83 4.89
N GLU A 163 -17.99 -5.27 6.00
CA GLU A 163 -18.95 -4.48 6.76
C GLU A 163 -18.26 -3.28 7.43
N ASP A 164 -17.17 -3.52 8.16
CA ASP A 164 -16.39 -2.46 8.81
C ASP A 164 -15.83 -1.45 7.80
N LEU A 165 -15.36 -1.94 6.64
CA LEU A 165 -14.90 -1.08 5.56
C LEU A 165 -16.03 -0.22 4.98
N ALA A 166 -17.23 -0.78 4.81
CA ALA A 166 -18.39 -0.04 4.32
C ALA A 166 -18.84 1.02 5.34
N GLU A 167 -18.84 0.69 6.63
CA GLU A 167 -19.13 1.63 7.71
C GLU A 167 -18.10 2.75 7.79
N ALA A 168 -16.80 2.42 7.72
CA ALA A 168 -15.72 3.40 7.74
C ALA A 168 -15.78 4.34 6.53
N GLU A 169 -16.08 3.83 5.35
CA GLU A 169 -16.28 4.61 4.13
C GLU A 169 -17.52 5.52 4.25
N GLN A 170 -18.63 5.02 4.78
CA GLN A 170 -19.82 5.83 5.03
C GLN A 170 -19.55 6.95 6.05
N ALA A 171 -18.81 6.67 7.11
CA ALA A 171 -18.41 7.64 8.11
C ALA A 171 -17.51 8.73 7.49
N ARG A 172 -16.51 8.35 6.68
CA ARG A 172 -15.65 9.29 5.93
C ARG A 172 -16.48 10.20 5.03
N ARG A 173 -17.38 9.64 4.21
CA ARG A 173 -18.28 10.41 3.36
C ARG A 173 -19.11 11.43 4.13
N SER A 174 -19.62 11.06 5.30
CA SER A 174 -20.44 11.97 6.12
C SER A 174 -19.64 13.16 6.68
N LYS A 175 -18.35 12.95 6.96
CA LYS A 175 -17.42 13.99 7.39
C LYS A 175 -17.06 14.89 6.22
N ASP A 176 -16.71 14.28 5.09
CA ASP A 176 -16.27 14.91 3.86
C ASP A 176 -17.36 15.76 3.19
N ALA A 177 -18.62 15.33 3.27
CA ALA A 177 -19.77 16.09 2.75
C ALA A 177 -19.94 17.48 3.40
N ASN A 178 -19.31 17.70 4.57
CA ASN A 178 -19.37 18.95 5.31
C ASN A 178 -18.06 19.77 5.23
N ASP A 179 -17.04 19.30 4.51
CA ASP A 179 -15.80 20.06 4.30
C ASP A 179 -15.89 20.92 3.04
N PRO A 180 -15.99 22.26 3.16
CA PRO A 180 -16.09 23.14 2.01
C PRO A 180 -14.81 23.23 1.17
N ASN A 181 -13.70 22.65 1.63
CA ASN A 181 -12.42 22.65 0.91
C ASN A 181 -12.13 21.33 0.19
N LEU A 182 -12.99 20.33 0.34
CA LEU A 182 -12.79 19.01 -0.24
C LEU A 182 -13.48 18.91 -1.61
N GLU A 183 -12.69 18.76 -2.66
CA GLU A 183 -13.18 18.52 -4.02
C GLU A 183 -13.54 17.03 -4.18
N ASN A 184 -14.83 16.74 -4.35
CA ASN A 184 -15.35 15.38 -4.50
C ASN A 184 -16.15 15.23 -5.79
N ALA A 185 -16.41 13.98 -6.20
CA ALA A 185 -17.37 13.71 -7.26
C ALA A 185 -18.77 14.20 -6.83
N CYS A 186 -19.35 15.12 -7.61
CA CYS A 186 -20.70 15.62 -7.37
C CYS A 186 -21.76 14.60 -7.81
N GLY A 187 -22.84 14.46 -7.04
CA GLY A 187 -24.01 13.68 -7.42
C GLY A 187 -24.09 12.31 -6.74
N ALA A 188 -24.83 11.39 -7.37
CA ALA A 188 -24.96 10.03 -6.86
C ALA A 188 -23.65 9.25 -7.02
N GLU A 189 -23.43 8.25 -6.17
CA GLU A 189 -22.31 7.33 -6.32
C GLU A 189 -22.41 6.57 -7.65
N GLN A 190 -21.33 6.62 -8.42
CA GLN A 190 -21.21 6.01 -9.75
C GLN A 190 -19.96 5.14 -9.86
N ARG A 191 -19.25 4.89 -8.77
CA ARG A 191 -18.17 3.90 -8.70
C ARG A 191 -18.79 2.51 -8.72
N TYR A 192 -18.27 1.68 -9.62
CA TYR A 192 -18.60 0.26 -9.74
C TYR A 192 -17.29 -0.54 -9.78
N GLY A 193 -17.34 -1.81 -9.37
CA GLY A 193 -16.20 -2.72 -9.55
C GLY A 193 -15.79 -2.81 -11.02
N ALA A 194 -14.48 -2.99 -11.28
CA ALA A 194 -13.94 -2.98 -12.63
C ALA A 194 -14.60 -4.04 -13.54
N VAL A 195 -14.83 -5.25 -13.03
CA VAL A 195 -15.55 -6.35 -13.70
C VAL A 195 -16.91 -5.95 -14.30
N CYS A 196 -17.61 -4.94 -13.75
CA CYS A 196 -18.88 -4.45 -14.32
C CYS A 196 -18.72 -3.90 -15.74
N TRP A 197 -17.51 -3.50 -16.11
CA TRP A 197 -17.18 -2.91 -17.40
C TRP A 197 -16.59 -3.91 -18.40
N ALA A 198 -16.32 -5.16 -17.98
CA ALA A 198 -15.63 -6.16 -18.80
C ALA A 198 -16.30 -6.40 -20.17
N ALA A 199 -17.63 -6.41 -20.22
CA ALA A 199 -18.37 -6.62 -21.46
C ALA A 199 -18.57 -5.35 -22.30
N SER A 200 -18.76 -4.19 -21.65
CA SER A 200 -19.10 -2.94 -22.33
C SER A 200 -17.88 -2.11 -22.75
N HIS A 201 -16.77 -2.23 -22.01
CA HIS A 201 -15.51 -1.50 -22.19
C HIS A 201 -14.31 -2.47 -22.05
N PRO A 202 -14.22 -3.48 -22.93
CA PRO A 202 -13.26 -4.57 -22.78
C PRO A 202 -11.81 -4.10 -22.87
N TRP A 203 -11.51 -3.02 -23.60
CA TRP A 203 -10.15 -2.51 -23.75
C TRP A 203 -9.68 -1.73 -22.51
N GLU A 204 -10.57 -0.96 -21.89
CA GLU A 204 -10.34 -0.25 -20.64
C GLU A 204 -10.19 -1.25 -19.49
N TYR A 205 -11.07 -2.24 -19.42
CA TYR A 205 -11.00 -3.33 -18.46
C TYR A 205 -9.69 -4.14 -18.61
N ALA A 206 -9.29 -4.50 -19.84
CA ALA A 206 -8.02 -5.18 -20.05
C ALA A 206 -6.80 -4.36 -19.57
N ARG A 207 -6.88 -3.02 -19.61
CA ARG A 207 -5.80 -2.14 -19.13
C ARG A 207 -5.78 -1.99 -17.60
N SER A 208 -6.88 -2.27 -16.90
CA SER A 208 -6.91 -2.18 -15.44
C SER A 208 -6.04 -3.24 -14.77
N ALA A 209 -5.65 -4.31 -15.46
CA ALA A 209 -4.69 -5.31 -14.97
C ALA A 209 -3.31 -4.72 -14.59
N ALA A 210 -2.99 -3.50 -15.04
CA ALA A 210 -1.78 -2.80 -14.61
C ALA A 210 -1.90 -2.15 -13.22
N VAL A 211 -3.11 -2.01 -12.69
CA VAL A 211 -3.40 -1.39 -11.39
C VAL A 211 -3.29 -2.43 -10.29
N ALA A 212 -2.73 -2.02 -9.15
CA ALA A 212 -2.57 -2.84 -7.97
C ALA A 212 -3.08 -2.14 -6.72
N LYS A 213 -3.56 -2.94 -5.78
CA LYS A 213 -3.78 -2.53 -4.40
C LYS A 213 -2.43 -2.59 -3.67
N LEU A 214 -2.03 -1.49 -3.07
CA LEU A 214 -0.83 -1.40 -2.24
C LEU A 214 -1.24 -1.45 -0.77
N ILE A 215 -0.63 -2.32 0.03
CA ILE A 215 -0.86 -2.41 1.48
C ILE A 215 0.47 -2.19 2.19
N THR A 216 0.52 -1.18 3.07
CA THR A 216 1.72 -0.87 3.85
C THR A 216 1.82 -1.74 5.11
N SER A 217 2.99 -1.79 5.75
CA SER A 217 3.17 -2.51 7.02
C SER A 217 2.32 -1.95 8.17
N ARG A 218 1.88 -0.69 8.02
CA ARG A 218 0.99 0.04 8.94
C ARG A 218 -0.49 -0.29 8.74
N GLY A 219 -0.83 -1.15 7.76
CA GLY A 219 -2.21 -1.50 7.46
C GLY A 219 -2.96 -0.45 6.66
N GLU A 220 -2.26 0.48 6.03
CA GLU A 220 -2.84 1.48 5.13
C GLU A 220 -2.94 0.94 3.71
N VAL A 221 -3.98 1.35 2.99
CA VAL A 221 -4.18 1.04 1.57
C VAL A 221 -3.90 2.24 0.70
N CYS A 222 -3.24 1.98 -0.42
CA CYS A 222 -3.05 2.90 -1.52
C CYS A 222 -3.22 2.18 -2.86
N THR A 223 -3.07 2.92 -3.94
CA THR A 223 -3.06 2.37 -5.31
C THR A 223 -1.65 2.49 -5.88
N ALA A 224 -1.21 1.45 -6.59
CA ALA A 224 -0.02 1.49 -7.43
C ALA A 224 -0.40 1.05 -8.85
N TRP A 225 0.44 1.35 -9.85
CA TRP A 225 0.25 0.81 -11.20
C TRP A 225 1.58 0.60 -11.91
N ARG A 226 1.65 -0.46 -12.71
CA ARG A 226 2.85 -0.76 -13.52
C ARG A 226 3.04 0.28 -14.62
N VAL A 227 4.30 0.64 -14.87
CA VAL A 227 4.68 1.57 -15.93
C VAL A 227 5.81 1.02 -16.81
N GLY A 228 5.63 1.12 -18.13
CA GLY A 228 6.61 0.66 -19.10
C GLY A 228 6.62 -0.87 -19.27
N ALA A 229 7.64 -1.37 -19.98
CA ALA A 229 7.83 -2.79 -20.25
C ALA A 229 8.55 -3.53 -19.12
N ASP A 230 9.19 -2.79 -18.23
CA ASP A 230 9.94 -3.30 -17.08
C ASP A 230 9.02 -3.49 -15.86
N ASN A 231 9.57 -3.99 -14.75
CA ASN A 231 8.85 -4.18 -13.49
C ASN A 231 8.89 -2.91 -12.62
N HIS A 232 8.54 -1.76 -13.20
CA HIS A 232 8.42 -0.49 -12.48
C HIS A 232 6.97 -0.20 -12.13
N LEU A 233 6.74 0.45 -10.99
CA LEU A 233 5.42 0.81 -10.52
C LEU A 233 5.42 2.27 -10.05
N PHE A 234 4.39 3.03 -10.40
CA PHE A 234 4.13 4.31 -9.77
C PHE A 234 3.14 4.16 -8.62
N THR A 235 3.33 4.96 -7.58
CA THR A 235 2.35 5.22 -6.51
C THR A 235 2.53 6.65 -5.98
N ALA A 236 1.81 7.02 -4.93
CA ALA A 236 1.97 8.31 -4.27
C ALA A 236 3.10 8.29 -3.23
N GLU A 237 3.81 9.40 -3.07
CA GLU A 237 4.93 9.50 -2.13
C GLU A 237 4.45 9.42 -0.68
N HIS A 238 3.28 9.99 -0.38
CA HIS A 238 2.69 9.90 0.96
C HIS A 238 2.31 8.46 1.37
N CYS A 239 2.23 7.54 0.40
CA CYS A 239 2.03 6.11 0.65
C CYS A 239 3.36 5.40 0.90
N LEU A 240 4.36 5.68 0.06
CA LEU A 240 5.70 5.10 0.10
C LEU A 240 6.74 6.16 -0.30
N GLY A 241 7.27 6.88 0.67
CA GLY A 241 8.28 7.93 0.46
C GLY A 241 9.72 7.42 0.61
N ALA A 242 9.89 6.26 1.25
CA ALA A 242 11.19 5.69 1.57
C ALA A 242 11.29 4.19 1.24
N GLN A 243 12.52 3.73 0.99
CA GLN A 243 12.81 2.30 0.77
C GLN A 243 12.33 1.42 1.94
N SER A 244 12.47 1.87 3.19
CA SER A 244 12.01 1.12 4.35
C SER A 244 10.49 0.92 4.38
N GLU A 245 9.72 1.83 3.80
CA GLU A 245 8.27 1.65 3.66
C GLU A 245 7.94 0.68 2.52
N LEU A 246 8.70 0.75 1.42
CA LEU A 246 8.59 -0.18 0.29
C LEU A 246 8.92 -1.63 0.70
N ASP A 247 9.94 -1.81 1.54
CA ASP A 247 10.35 -3.11 2.08
C ASP A 247 9.23 -3.74 2.93
N GLY A 248 8.41 -2.91 3.59
CA GLY A 248 7.28 -3.32 4.42
C GLY A 248 5.98 -3.59 3.64
N ALA A 249 5.92 -3.23 2.36
CA ALA A 249 4.69 -3.19 1.58
C ALA A 249 4.42 -4.46 0.76
N GLU A 250 3.14 -4.78 0.60
CA GLU A 250 2.65 -5.75 -0.38
C GLU A 250 1.90 -5.06 -1.51
N ILE A 251 2.12 -5.53 -2.73
CA ILE A 251 1.49 -5.03 -3.95
C ILE A 251 0.68 -6.16 -4.55
N TRP A 252 -0.64 -5.98 -4.64
CA TRP A 252 -1.58 -6.99 -5.06
C TRP A 252 -2.20 -6.61 -6.41
N PHE A 253 -1.88 -7.40 -7.42
CA PHE A 253 -2.53 -7.34 -8.73
C PHE A 253 -3.75 -8.25 -8.76
N ASP A 254 -4.64 -7.99 -9.71
CA ASP A 254 -5.84 -8.80 -9.93
C ASP A 254 -6.70 -8.96 -8.66
N TYR A 255 -6.71 -7.94 -7.79
CA TYR A 255 -7.61 -7.84 -6.64
C TYR A 255 -8.88 -7.10 -7.07
N GLU A 256 -9.89 -7.84 -7.51
CA GLU A 256 -11.20 -7.30 -7.85
C GLU A 256 -12.33 -8.26 -7.46
N ALA A 257 -13.58 -7.81 -7.58
CA ALA A 257 -14.73 -8.69 -7.38
C ALA A 257 -14.85 -9.68 -8.54
N GLU A 258 -15.19 -10.94 -8.26
CA GLU A 258 -15.36 -11.97 -9.31
C GLU A 258 -16.52 -11.66 -10.26
N GLU A 259 -17.55 -11.00 -9.75
CA GLU A 259 -18.76 -10.62 -10.49
C GLU A 259 -19.17 -9.18 -10.18
N CYS A 260 -19.87 -8.55 -11.12
CA CYS A 260 -20.36 -7.18 -10.95
C CYS A 260 -21.33 -7.09 -9.76
N GLY A 261 -20.97 -6.29 -8.76
CA GLY A 261 -21.74 -6.12 -7.52
C GLY A 261 -21.49 -7.20 -6.46
N GLY A 262 -20.58 -8.14 -6.71
CA GLY A 262 -20.16 -9.14 -5.73
C GLY A 262 -19.16 -8.58 -4.71
N SER A 263 -19.08 -9.24 -3.55
CA SER A 263 -18.10 -8.96 -2.49
C SER A 263 -16.96 -9.99 -2.43
N GLN A 264 -17.11 -11.13 -3.10
CA GLN A 264 -16.04 -12.13 -3.21
C GLN A 264 -14.99 -11.61 -4.18
N SER A 265 -13.74 -11.63 -3.74
CA SER A 265 -12.61 -11.18 -4.54
C SER A 265 -11.86 -12.37 -5.15
N THR A 266 -11.35 -12.16 -6.36
CA THR A 266 -10.35 -13.04 -6.97
C THR A 266 -9.13 -13.24 -6.06
N THR A 267 -8.45 -14.38 -6.18
CA THR A 267 -7.15 -14.57 -5.52
C THR A 267 -6.11 -13.67 -6.18
N PRO A 268 -5.55 -12.69 -5.47
CA PRO A 268 -4.65 -11.72 -6.09
C PRO A 268 -3.25 -12.30 -6.33
N VAL A 269 -2.55 -11.75 -7.31
CA VAL A 269 -1.11 -11.96 -7.47
C VAL A 269 -0.39 -10.98 -6.55
N LYS A 270 0.30 -11.50 -5.53
CA LYS A 270 1.00 -10.68 -4.54
C LYS A 270 2.50 -10.65 -4.80
N VAL A 271 3.07 -9.45 -4.79
CA VAL A 271 4.51 -9.21 -4.90
C VAL A 271 4.96 -8.20 -3.84
N THR A 272 6.27 -8.15 -3.62
CA THR A 272 6.92 -7.17 -2.75
C THR A 272 7.59 -6.09 -3.59
N GLY A 273 7.97 -4.99 -2.94
CA GLY A 273 8.83 -3.99 -3.54
C GLY A 273 10.24 -4.50 -3.86
N GLY A 274 10.91 -3.81 -4.78
CA GLY A 274 12.33 -4.00 -5.10
C GLY A 274 13.16 -2.83 -4.58
N SER A 275 13.38 -1.84 -5.44
CA SER A 275 14.10 -0.63 -5.08
C SER A 275 13.26 0.61 -5.40
N LEU A 276 13.27 1.58 -4.50
CA LEU A 276 12.75 2.91 -4.74
C LEU A 276 13.72 3.64 -5.68
N LEU A 277 13.27 3.90 -6.90
CA LEU A 277 14.03 4.50 -7.98
C LEU A 277 13.95 6.03 -7.96
N ALA A 278 12.78 6.56 -7.59
CA ALA A 278 12.56 7.98 -7.42
C ALA A 278 11.39 8.26 -6.48
N SER A 279 11.45 9.35 -5.74
CA SER A 279 10.28 9.92 -5.05
C SER A 279 10.39 11.44 -5.00
N ASP A 280 9.25 12.11 -4.97
CA ASP A 280 9.16 13.56 -4.82
C ASP A 280 7.94 13.91 -3.98
N HIS A 281 8.17 14.45 -2.78
CA HIS A 281 7.12 14.81 -1.84
C HIS A 281 6.22 15.96 -2.35
N PRO A 282 6.74 17.09 -2.90
CA PRO A 282 5.88 18.13 -3.48
C PRO A 282 4.99 17.66 -4.64
N LEU A 283 5.47 16.73 -5.48
CA LEU A 283 4.72 16.17 -6.60
C LEU A 283 3.91 14.92 -6.22
N ASP A 284 4.09 14.42 -5.00
CA ASP A 284 3.42 13.26 -4.42
C ASP A 284 3.48 12.01 -5.33
N TYR A 285 4.69 11.63 -5.74
CA TYR A 285 4.89 10.37 -6.46
C TYR A 285 6.11 9.59 -5.98
N ALA A 286 6.04 8.27 -6.15
CA ALA A 286 7.13 7.33 -5.97
C ALA A 286 7.17 6.32 -7.13
N LEU A 287 8.37 5.90 -7.51
CA LEU A 287 8.69 4.94 -8.59
C LEU A 287 9.63 3.85 -8.08
#